data_AF-A0A8H7CVB1-F1
#
_entry.id   AF-A0A8H7CVB1-F1
#
_cell.length_a   1.000
_cell.length_b   1.000
_cell.length_c   1.000
_cell.angle_alpha   90.00
_cell.angle_beta   90.00
_cell.angle_gamma   90.00
#
_symmetry.space_group_name_H-M   'P 1'
#
loop_
_entity.id
_entity.type
_entity.pdbx_description
1 polymer ?
#
loop_
_entity_poly.entity_id
_entity_poly.type
_entity_poly.pdbx_seq_one_letter_code
_entity_poly.pdbx_strand_id
1 'polypeptide(L)'
;MATFMPPIPRVFFCFIEPALCLFGAAQPLLNPAAITALLPAHLAGRPDPTAAPTPLETLQVLMTSVMMYGWALLTLAIMFLSDGKTTRSRRLVHAYIAISASMDFPHWGAFAYALGAEGMKQWRTFPAEMWMQVLVPLLTFAVKVGYLAGVFGEDQVVAEGEDADRKRK
;
A
#
# COMPACT_ATOMS: atom_id res chain seq x y z
N MET A 1 17.08 3.71 -9.93
CA MET A 1 16.02 4.45 -9.21
C MET A 1 15.11 5.06 -10.25
N ALA A 2 13.79 5.07 -10.02
CA ALA A 2 12.76 5.52 -10.96
C ALA A 2 12.78 7.05 -11.14
N THR A 3 13.94 7.57 -11.55
CA THR A 3 14.21 9.00 -11.71
C THR A 3 13.44 9.62 -12.87
N PHE A 4 12.93 8.79 -13.77
CA PHE A 4 12.09 9.17 -14.91
C PHE A 4 10.70 9.67 -14.50
N MET A 5 10.21 9.28 -13.32
CA MET A 5 8.89 9.68 -12.85
C MET A 5 8.85 11.18 -12.52
N PRO A 6 7.68 11.84 -12.65
CA PRO A 6 7.51 13.20 -12.17
C PRO A 6 7.85 13.35 -10.67
N PRO A 7 8.25 14.54 -10.19
CA PRO A 7 8.79 14.70 -8.84
C PRO A 7 7.86 14.24 -7.71
N ILE A 8 6.56 14.55 -7.80
CA ILE A 8 5.56 14.17 -6.79
C ILE A 8 5.42 12.65 -6.66
N PRO A 9 5.03 11.90 -7.72
CA PRO A 9 4.91 10.46 -7.63
C PRO A 9 6.26 9.80 -7.31
N ARG A 10 7.39 10.33 -7.80
CA ARG A 10 8.71 9.82 -7.45
C ARG A 10 8.98 9.85 -5.94
N VAL A 11 8.75 11.00 -5.29
CA VAL A 11 8.93 11.12 -3.84
C VAL A 11 7.98 10.19 -3.09
N PHE A 12 6.74 10.12 -3.57
CA PHE A 12 5.73 9.26 -2.96
C PHE A 12 6.12 7.77 -3.01
N PHE A 13 6.39 7.22 -4.20
CA PHE A 13 6.68 5.80 -4.37
C PHE A 13 8.07 5.38 -3.88
N CYS A 14 9.07 6.27 -3.92
CA CYS A 14 10.42 5.92 -3.44
C CYS A 14 10.54 5.98 -1.92
N PHE A 15 9.74 6.81 -1.23
CA PHE A 15 9.94 7.10 0.19
C PHE A 15 8.66 7.00 1.01
N ILE A 16 7.60 7.71 0.61
CA ILE A 16 6.40 7.85 1.45
C ILE A 16 5.64 6.52 1.53
N GLU A 17 5.29 5.91 0.41
CA GLU A 17 4.53 4.65 0.40
C GLU A 17 5.31 3.51 1.10
N PRO A 18 6.59 3.26 0.79
CA PRO A 18 7.36 2.25 1.54
C PRO A 18 7.40 2.52 3.04
N ALA A 19 7.58 3.78 3.46
CA ALA A 19 7.59 4.12 4.89
C ALA A 19 6.24 3.88 5.55
N LEU A 20 5.12 4.23 4.89
CA LEU A 20 3.77 3.96 5.39
C LEU A 20 3.50 2.46 5.51
N CYS A 21 3.88 1.66 4.50
CA CYS A 21 3.73 0.22 4.53
C CYS A 21 4.60 -0.43 5.62
N LEU A 22 5.86 0.00 5.77
CA LEU A 22 6.74 -0.46 6.84
C LEU A 22 6.20 -0.10 8.23
N PHE A 23 5.70 1.13 8.41
CA PHE A 23 5.10 1.56 9.66
C PHE A 23 3.86 0.73 10.02
N GLY A 24 2.96 0.54 9.05
CA GLY A 24 1.76 -0.29 9.23
C GLY A 24 2.09 -1.76 9.52
N ALA A 25 3.17 -2.28 8.96
CA ALA A 25 3.64 -3.65 9.21
C ALA A 25 4.38 -3.80 10.54
N ALA A 26 5.14 -2.79 10.98
CA ALA A 26 6.05 -2.91 12.11
C ALA A 26 5.31 -3.18 13.42
N GLN A 27 4.22 -2.46 13.69
CA GLN A 27 3.53 -2.55 14.97
C GLN A 27 3.01 -3.99 15.23
N PRO A 28 2.32 -4.65 14.28
CA PRO A 28 1.88 -6.03 14.50
C PRO A 28 2.99 -7.07 14.46
N LEU A 29 4.06 -6.84 13.69
CA LEU A 29 5.20 -7.76 13.66
C LEU A 29 5.94 -7.79 15.00
N LEU A 30 6.03 -6.64 15.68
CA LEU A 30 6.70 -6.51 16.97
C LEU A 30 5.77 -6.86 18.15
N ASN A 31 4.47 -6.55 18.03
CA ASN A 31 3.47 -6.85 19.04
C ASN A 31 2.09 -7.12 18.39
N PRO A 32 1.81 -8.38 18.01
CA PRO A 32 0.55 -8.77 17.36
C PRO A 32 -0.70 -8.48 18.23
N ALA A 33 -0.55 -8.44 19.55
CA ALA A 33 -1.65 -8.18 20.48
C ALA A 33 -2.06 -6.70 20.53
N ALA A 34 -1.14 -5.78 20.26
CA ALA A 34 -1.41 -4.35 20.36
C ALA A 34 -2.31 -3.81 19.23
N ILE A 35 -2.26 -4.41 18.03
CA ILE A 35 -3.12 -3.99 16.91
C ILE A 35 -4.52 -4.58 17.01
N THR A 36 -4.65 -5.80 17.53
CA THR A 36 -5.95 -6.44 17.76
C THR A 36 -6.71 -5.81 18.95
N ALA A 37 -5.99 -5.12 19.83
CA ALA A 37 -6.56 -4.23 20.83
C ALA A 37 -7.14 -2.93 20.23
N LEU A 38 -6.77 -2.55 18.99
CA LEU A 38 -7.39 -1.42 18.28
C LEU A 38 -8.79 -1.74 17.76
N LEU A 39 -9.16 -3.03 17.69
CA LEU A 39 -10.51 -3.45 17.34
C LEU A 39 -11.37 -3.43 18.61
N PRO A 40 -12.27 -2.44 18.79
CA PRO A 40 -13.10 -2.37 19.98
C PRO A 40 -13.99 -3.59 20.09
N ALA A 41 -14.15 -4.13 21.30
CA ALA A 41 -14.93 -5.35 21.52
C ALA A 41 -16.38 -5.28 20.98
N HIS A 42 -17.01 -4.09 21.05
CA HIS A 42 -18.36 -3.86 20.51
C HIS A 42 -18.42 -3.94 18.97
N LEU A 43 -17.31 -3.68 18.27
CA LEU A 43 -17.19 -3.84 16.82
C LEU A 43 -16.69 -5.23 16.42
N ALA A 44 -15.97 -5.90 17.33
CA ALA A 44 -15.48 -7.28 17.15
C ALA A 44 -16.56 -8.35 17.37
N GLY A 45 -17.77 -7.97 17.78
CA GLY A 45 -18.81 -8.93 18.19
C GLY A 45 -18.42 -9.76 19.42
N ARG A 46 -17.49 -9.26 20.25
CA ARG A 46 -17.05 -9.96 21.45
C ARG A 46 -18.13 -9.82 22.54
N PRO A 47 -18.48 -10.92 23.24
CA PRO A 47 -19.49 -10.90 24.30
C PRO A 47 -19.05 -10.11 25.54
N ASP A 48 -17.74 -9.94 25.74
CA ASP A 48 -17.14 -9.20 26.85
C ASP A 48 -16.20 -8.09 26.31
N PRO A 49 -16.36 -6.83 26.77
CA PRO A 49 -15.45 -5.72 26.46
C PRO A 49 -13.97 -5.98 26.77
N THR A 50 -13.70 -6.86 27.72
CA THR A 50 -12.35 -7.22 28.20
C THR A 50 -11.80 -8.48 27.54
N ALA A 51 -12.58 -9.14 26.68
CA ALA A 51 -12.15 -10.34 25.98
C ALA A 51 -10.89 -10.06 25.15
N ALA A 52 -9.86 -10.86 25.40
CA ALA A 52 -8.64 -10.83 24.62
C ALA A 52 -8.92 -11.18 23.15
N PRO A 53 -8.11 -10.66 22.21
CA PRO A 53 -8.12 -11.10 20.83
C PRO A 53 -8.01 -12.61 20.70
N THR A 54 -8.80 -13.19 19.81
CA THR A 54 -8.73 -14.59 19.45
C THR A 54 -7.42 -14.89 18.69
N PRO A 55 -6.95 -16.16 18.71
CA PRO A 55 -5.81 -16.56 17.90
C PRO A 55 -6.01 -16.29 16.40
N LEU A 56 -7.25 -16.38 15.90
CA LEU A 56 -7.56 -16.11 14.49
C LEU A 56 -7.43 -14.64 14.14
N GLU A 57 -7.95 -13.72 14.97
CA GLU A 57 -7.75 -12.27 14.79
C GLU A 57 -6.26 -11.92 14.79
N THR A 58 -5.50 -12.51 15.71
CA THR A 58 -4.06 -12.30 15.83
C THR A 58 -3.32 -12.80 14.58
N LEU A 59 -3.65 -14.00 14.10
CA LEU A 59 -3.06 -14.59 12.89
C LEU A 59 -3.39 -13.76 11.64
N GLN A 60 -4.64 -13.31 11.49
CA GLN A 60 -5.05 -12.50 10.36
C GLN A 60 -4.24 -11.20 10.29
N VAL A 61 -4.09 -10.50 11.42
CA VAL A 61 -3.33 -9.26 11.43
C VAL A 61 -1.84 -9.51 11.17
N LEU A 62 -1.26 -10.59 11.71
CA LEU A 62 0.12 -10.95 11.42
C LEU A 62 0.34 -11.20 9.92
N MET A 63 -0.57 -11.93 9.27
CA MET A 63 -0.49 -12.21 7.83
C MET A 63 -0.59 -10.94 6.99
N THR A 64 -1.54 -10.04 7.32
CA THR A 64 -1.64 -8.72 6.65
C THR A 64 -0.36 -7.90 6.83
N SER A 65 0.27 -7.98 8.00
CA SER A 65 1.48 -7.21 8.30
C SER A 65 2.71 -7.74 7.58
N VAL A 66 2.87 -9.07 7.50
CA VAL A 66 3.90 -9.69 6.67
C VAL A 66 3.70 -9.31 5.19
N MET A 67 2.46 -9.30 4.72
CA MET A 67 2.14 -8.86 3.35
C MET A 67 2.53 -7.39 3.12
N MET A 68 2.18 -6.48 4.04
CA MET A 68 2.56 -5.06 3.94
C MET A 68 4.07 -4.86 3.97
N TYR A 69 4.79 -5.61 4.83
CA TYR A 69 6.25 -5.58 4.89
C TYR A 69 6.88 -6.03 3.57
N GLY A 70 6.44 -7.19 3.06
CA GLY A 70 6.89 -7.71 1.77
C GLY A 70 6.57 -6.73 0.63
N TRP A 71 5.40 -6.10 0.66
CA TRP A 71 5.01 -5.10 -0.32
C TRP A 71 5.94 -3.89 -0.30
N ALA A 72 6.27 -3.36 0.89
CA ALA A 72 7.19 -2.24 1.04
C ALA A 72 8.58 -2.55 0.47
N LEU A 73 9.11 -3.74 0.76
CA LEU A 73 10.39 -4.19 0.21
C LEU A 73 10.33 -4.33 -1.31
N LEU A 74 9.21 -4.85 -1.85
CA LEU A 74 9.01 -4.94 -3.28
C LEU A 74 8.90 -3.56 -3.94
N THR A 75 8.22 -2.60 -3.31
CA THR A 75 8.17 -1.20 -3.75
C THR A 75 9.58 -0.65 -3.85
N LEU A 76 10.38 -0.77 -2.78
CA LEU A 76 11.76 -0.29 -2.76
C LEU A 76 12.59 -0.97 -3.84
N ALA A 77 12.50 -2.30 -3.98
CA ALA A 77 13.24 -3.01 -5.00
C ALA A 77 12.90 -2.52 -6.41
N ILE A 78 11.61 -2.42 -6.76
CA ILE A 78 11.18 -1.98 -8.09
C ILE A 78 11.55 -0.51 -8.32
N MET A 79 11.30 0.37 -7.36
CA MET A 79 11.59 1.81 -7.51
C MET A 79 13.09 2.08 -7.57
N PHE A 80 13.92 1.38 -6.80
CA PHE A 80 15.37 1.60 -6.80
C PHE A 80 16.10 0.88 -7.93
N LEU A 81 15.62 -0.28 -8.38
CA LEU A 81 16.25 -1.05 -9.47
C LEU A 81 15.76 -0.64 -10.86
N SER A 82 14.58 -0.03 -10.99
CA SER A 82 14.14 0.51 -12.28
C SER A 82 15.06 1.65 -12.70
N ASP A 83 15.58 1.58 -13.93
CA ASP A 83 16.35 2.66 -14.53
C ASP A 83 15.43 3.60 -15.33
N GLY A 84 15.80 4.88 -15.43
CA GLY A 84 15.08 5.83 -16.28
C GLY A 84 15.42 5.74 -17.77
N LYS A 85 16.18 4.73 -18.16
CA LYS A 85 16.82 4.66 -19.48
C LYS A 85 16.08 3.75 -20.46
N THR A 86 15.18 2.90 -19.98
CA THR A 86 14.52 1.89 -20.82
C THR A 86 13.01 1.99 -20.73
N THR A 87 12.34 1.70 -21.85
CA THR A 87 10.86 1.64 -21.89
C THR A 87 10.36 0.48 -21.03
N ARG A 88 11.18 -0.56 -20.88
CA ARG A 88 10.89 -1.74 -20.05
C ARG A 88 10.75 -1.37 -18.57
N SER A 89 11.66 -0.56 -18.03
CA SER A 89 11.60 -0.08 -16.65
C SER A 89 10.32 0.71 -16.38
N ARG A 90 9.90 1.58 -17.32
CA ARG A 90 8.63 2.31 -17.21
C ARG A 90 7.42 1.36 -17.16
N ARG A 91 7.34 0.40 -18.08
CA ARG A 91 6.25 -0.59 -18.10
C ARG A 91 6.20 -1.42 -16.81
N LEU A 92 7.37 -1.79 -16.28
CA LEU A 92 7.47 -2.53 -15.01
C LEU A 92 6.91 -1.70 -13.85
N VAL A 93 7.30 -0.44 -13.73
CA VAL A 93 6.81 0.48 -12.68
C VAL A 93 5.30 0.71 -12.81
N HIS A 94 4.79 0.92 -14.03
CA HIS A 94 3.35 1.10 -14.27
C HIS A 94 2.56 -0.16 -13.91
N ALA A 95 3.01 -1.33 -14.34
CA ALA A 95 2.39 -2.60 -14.00
C ALA A 95 2.41 -2.84 -12.48
N TYR A 96 3.54 -2.56 -11.83
CA TYR A 96 3.66 -2.63 -10.39
C TYR A 96 2.68 -1.70 -9.67
N ILE A 97 2.59 -0.43 -10.06
CA ILE A 97 1.68 0.54 -9.43
C ILE A 97 0.22 0.14 -9.66
N ALA A 98 -0.12 -0.39 -10.83
CA ALA A 98 -1.47 -0.90 -11.10
C ALA A 98 -1.83 -2.08 -10.18
N ILE A 99 -0.90 -3.01 -9.97
CA ILE A 99 -1.09 -4.11 -9.01
C ILE A 99 -1.13 -3.56 -7.57
N SER A 100 -0.27 -2.61 -7.22
CA SER A 100 -0.27 -1.96 -5.90
C SER A 100 -1.59 -1.26 -5.60
N ALA A 101 -2.24 -0.68 -6.61
CA ALA A 101 -3.56 -0.07 -6.47
C ALA A 101 -4.66 -1.12 -6.31
N SER A 102 -4.56 -2.26 -7.00
CA SER A 102 -5.54 -3.33 -6.84
C SER A 102 -5.45 -4.01 -5.47
N MET A 103 -4.28 -4.00 -4.82
CA MET A 103 -4.09 -4.54 -3.48
C MET A 103 -4.80 -3.73 -2.37
N ASP A 104 -5.20 -2.49 -2.63
CA ASP A 104 -5.99 -1.70 -1.67
C ASP A 104 -7.41 -2.28 -1.48
N PHE A 105 -7.98 -2.97 -2.49
CA PHE A 105 -9.31 -3.59 -2.38
C PHE A 105 -9.32 -4.80 -1.43
N PRO A 106 -8.42 -5.80 -1.54
CA PRO A 106 -8.29 -6.85 -0.52
C PRO A 106 -8.03 -6.30 0.88
N HIS A 107 -7.28 -5.19 1.03
CA HIS A 107 -7.05 -4.54 2.33
C HIS A 107 -8.37 -4.04 2.94
N TRP A 108 -9.15 -3.24 2.22
CA TRP A 108 -10.47 -2.81 2.68
C TRP A 108 -11.45 -3.96 2.84
N GLY A 109 -11.36 -4.98 1.99
CA GLY A 109 -12.15 -6.20 2.09
C GLY A 109 -11.89 -6.95 3.40
N ALA A 110 -10.62 -7.10 3.78
CA ALA A 110 -10.23 -7.73 5.04
C ALA A 110 -10.69 -6.90 6.26
N PHE A 111 -10.60 -5.57 6.18
CA PHE A 111 -11.10 -4.66 7.21
C PHE A 111 -12.62 -4.77 7.37
N ALA A 112 -13.38 -4.71 6.27
CA ALA A 112 -14.83 -4.85 6.30
C ALA A 112 -15.28 -6.26 6.73
N TYR A 113 -14.54 -7.30 6.33
CA TYR A 113 -14.78 -8.67 6.77
C TYR A 113 -14.58 -8.83 8.28
N ALA A 114 -13.51 -8.27 8.84
CA ALA A 114 -13.24 -8.33 10.28
C ALA A 114 -14.31 -7.63 11.12
N LEU A 115 -14.90 -6.54 10.61
CA LEU A 115 -15.96 -5.80 11.29
C LEU A 115 -17.37 -6.37 11.08
N GLY A 116 -17.56 -7.10 9.98
CA GLY A 116 -18.88 -7.50 9.51
C GLY A 116 -19.78 -6.31 9.15
N ALA A 117 -21.01 -6.61 8.71
CA ALA A 117 -21.97 -5.59 8.28
C ALA A 117 -22.37 -4.63 9.42
N GLU A 118 -22.54 -5.15 10.64
CA GLU A 118 -22.95 -4.34 11.79
C GLU A 118 -21.83 -3.44 12.32
N GLY A 119 -20.57 -3.88 12.29
CA GLY A 119 -19.43 -3.03 12.61
C GLY A 119 -19.26 -1.91 11.58
N MET A 120 -19.42 -2.22 10.29
CA MET A 120 -19.33 -1.22 9.22
C MET A 120 -20.42 -0.14 9.29
N LYS A 121 -21.64 -0.48 9.73
CA LYS A 121 -22.71 0.52 9.95
C LYS A 121 -22.37 1.51 11.06
N GLN A 122 -21.50 1.12 11.99
CA GLN A 122 -21.06 1.93 13.12
C GLN A 122 -19.84 2.79 12.79
N TRP A 123 -19.54 3.05 11.51
CA TRP A 123 -18.37 3.84 11.07
C TRP A 123 -18.17 5.20 11.78
N ARG A 124 -19.24 5.82 12.28
CA ARG A 124 -19.16 7.07 13.06
C ARG A 124 -18.53 6.90 14.45
N THR A 125 -18.49 5.69 14.99
CA THR A 125 -17.88 5.38 16.29
C THR A 125 -16.43 4.89 16.13
N PHE A 126 -15.92 4.83 14.90
CA PHE A 126 -14.55 4.37 14.67
C PHE A 126 -13.55 5.28 15.38
N PRO A 127 -12.65 4.71 16.19
CA PRO A 127 -11.55 5.45 16.77
C PRO A 127 -10.59 5.92 15.66
N ALA A 128 -9.71 6.87 15.98
CA ALA A 128 -8.81 7.50 15.02
C ALA A 128 -7.94 6.47 14.28
N GLU A 129 -7.50 5.43 14.98
CA GLU A 129 -6.65 4.38 14.46
C GLU A 129 -7.37 3.53 13.41
N MET A 130 -8.67 3.26 13.59
CA MET A 130 -9.49 2.58 12.58
C MET A 130 -9.70 3.46 11.35
N TRP A 131 -9.89 4.77 11.54
CA TRP A 131 -9.93 5.71 10.41
C TRP A 131 -8.62 5.75 9.63
N MET A 132 -7.47 5.64 10.30
CA MET A 132 -6.18 5.56 9.63
C MET A 132 -6.07 4.33 8.72
N GLN A 133 -6.66 3.19 9.11
CA GLN A 133 -6.70 1.99 8.28
C GLN A 133 -7.54 2.15 7.00
N VAL A 134 -8.46 3.12 6.95
CA VAL A 134 -9.29 3.42 5.79
C VAL A 134 -8.69 4.56 4.96
N LEU A 135 -8.34 5.66 5.61
CA LEU A 135 -7.95 6.91 4.97
C LEU A 135 -6.53 6.86 4.40
N VAL A 136 -5.58 6.20 5.07
CA VAL A 136 -4.21 6.11 4.55
C VAL A 136 -4.20 5.34 3.21
N PRO A 137 -4.77 4.13 3.10
CA PRO A 137 -4.87 3.43 1.81
C PRO A 137 -5.68 4.20 0.77
N LEU A 138 -6.71 4.96 1.18
CA LEU A 138 -7.48 5.78 0.24
C LEU A 138 -6.61 6.88 -0.39
N LEU A 139 -5.79 7.55 0.42
CA LEU A 139 -4.85 8.55 -0.06
C LEU A 139 -3.78 7.92 -0.95
N THR A 140 -3.22 6.77 -0.57
CA THR A 140 -2.21 6.09 -1.41
C THR A 140 -2.83 5.62 -2.72
N PHE A 141 -4.03 5.05 -2.70
CA PHE A 141 -4.79 4.67 -3.89
C PHE A 141 -5.02 5.85 -4.83
N ALA A 142 -5.42 7.00 -4.30
CA ALA A 142 -5.61 8.22 -5.11
C ALA A 142 -4.32 8.65 -5.82
N VAL A 143 -3.17 8.58 -5.15
CA VAL A 143 -1.88 8.89 -5.78
C VAL A 143 -1.52 7.86 -6.85
N LYS A 144 -1.74 6.56 -6.61
CA LYS A 144 -1.52 5.49 -7.60
C LYS A 144 -2.35 5.69 -8.86
N VAL A 145 -3.66 5.90 -8.70
CA VAL A 145 -4.57 6.14 -9.81
C VAL A 145 -4.22 7.44 -10.52
N GLY A 146 -3.94 8.52 -9.78
CA GLY A 146 -3.53 9.80 -10.36
C GLY A 146 -2.25 9.67 -11.20
N TYR A 147 -1.27 8.89 -10.74
CA TYR A 147 -0.06 8.61 -11.51
C TYR A 147 -0.35 7.81 -12.78
N LEU A 148 -1.11 6.71 -12.68
CA LEU A 148 -1.46 5.89 -13.84
C LEU A 148 -2.30 6.65 -14.87
N ALA A 149 -3.11 7.62 -14.41
CA ALA A 149 -3.90 8.50 -15.27
C ALA A 149 -3.09 9.69 -15.85
N GLY A 150 -1.82 9.86 -15.47
CA GLY A 150 -0.96 10.95 -15.96
C GLY A 150 -1.24 12.32 -15.32
N VAL A 151 -1.96 12.38 -14.20
CA VAL A 151 -2.32 13.65 -13.51
C VAL A 151 -1.08 14.45 -13.08
N PHE A 152 0.02 13.76 -12.79
CA PHE A 152 1.26 14.37 -12.31
C PHE A 152 2.27 14.73 -13.41
N GLY A 153 1.89 14.60 -14.69
CA GLY A 153 2.75 14.83 -15.85
C GLY A 153 3.35 13.55 -16.44
N GLU A 154 4.17 13.73 -17.48
CA GLU A 154 4.74 12.62 -18.25
C GLU A 154 6.06 12.09 -17.67
N ASP A 155 6.28 10.80 -17.88
CA ASP A 155 7.54 10.14 -17.58
C ASP A 155 8.65 10.56 -18.55
N GLN A 156 9.81 10.94 -18.01
CA GLN A 156 10.98 11.34 -18.80
C GLN A 156 11.80 10.11 -19.21
N VAL A 157 11.39 9.44 -20.30
CA VAL A 157 12.11 8.29 -20.85
C VAL A 157 12.91 8.72 -22.08
N VAL A 158 14.20 8.36 -22.13
CA VAL A 158 14.99 8.46 -23.36
C VAL A 158 14.56 7.30 -24.27
N ALA A 159 14.03 7.61 -25.46
CA ALA A 159 13.59 6.60 -26.41
C ALA A 159 14.77 5.71 -26.83
N GLU A 160 14.66 4.39 -26.64
CA GLU A 160 15.64 3.38 -27.08
C GLU A 160 15.81 3.29 -28.62
N GLY A 161 15.28 4.25 -29.38
CA GLY A 161 15.23 4.24 -30.85
C GLY A 161 16.30 5.06 -31.57
N GLU A 162 16.83 6.15 -30.98
CA GLU A 162 17.77 7.02 -31.72
C GLU A 162 19.22 6.52 -31.70
N ASP A 163 19.66 5.82 -30.65
CA ASP A 163 21.04 5.32 -30.56
C ASP A 163 21.29 4.04 -31.37
N ALA A 164 20.24 3.28 -31.70
CA ALA A 164 20.36 2.09 -32.55
C ALA A 164 20.56 2.45 -34.03
N ASP A 165 19.98 3.56 -34.50
CA ASP A 165 20.13 4.04 -35.87
C ASP A 165 21.42 4.86 -36.06
N ARG A 166 21.90 5.50 -34.98
CA ARG A 166 23.16 6.26 -34.99
C ARG A 166 24.42 5.38 -34.94
N LYS A 167 24.33 4.15 -34.41
CA LYS A 167 25.41 3.15 -34.47
C LYS A 167 25.43 2.33 -35.77
N ARG A 168 24.45 2.52 -36.65
CA ARG A 168 24.34 1.86 -37.96
C ARG A 168 24.69 2.76 -39.15
N LYS A 169 25.01 4.04 -38.90
CA LYS A 169 25.54 5.00 -39.88
C LYS A 169 27.00 5.28 -39.56
#